data_AF-A0A3M1VRL2-F1
#
_entry.id   AF-A0A3M1VRL2-F1
#
_cell.length_a   1.000
_cell.length_b   1.000
_cell.length_c   1.000
_cell.angle_alpha   90.00
_cell.angle_beta   90.00
_cell.angle_gamma   90.00
#
_symmetry.space_group_name_H-M   'P 1'
#
loop_
_entity.id
_entity.type
_entity.pdbx_description
1 polymer ?
#
loop_
_entity_poly.entity_id
_entity_poly.type
_entity_poly.pdbx_seq_one_letter_code
_entity_poly.pdbx_strand_id
1 'polypeptide(L)' 'MGEHGKITRVFGTLWGNFLIYAPVNQAFATAKGQLNMDQLKTIFSILK' A
#
# COMPACT_ATOMS: atom_id res chain seq x y z
N MET A 1 4.19 -9.37 6.41
CA MET A 1 4.49 -8.00 6.92
C MET A 1 5.98 -7.74 6.76
N GLY A 2 6.43 -6.47 6.80
CA GLY A 2 7.84 -6.10 6.57
C GLY A 2 8.12 -5.65 5.14
N GLU A 3 9.38 -5.33 4.85
CA GLU A 3 9.82 -4.70 3.60
C GLU A 3 9.47 -5.51 2.34
N HIS A 4 9.64 -6.83 2.39
CA HIS A 4 9.31 -7.74 1.30
C HIS A 4 7.80 -7.96 1.11
N GLY A 5 6.97 -7.59 2.09
CA GLY A 5 5.51 -7.68 2.02
C GLY A 5 4.82 -6.46 1.39
N LYS A 6 5.60 -5.49 0.89
CA LYS A 6 5.05 -4.30 0.20
C LYS A 6 4.29 -4.67 -1.06
N ILE A 7 4.83 -5.61 -1.84
CA ILE A 7 4.29 -5.93 -3.16
C ILE A 7 2.90 -6.57 -3.06
N THR A 8 2.68 -7.44 -2.08
CA THR A 8 1.36 -8.08 -1.88
C THR A 8 0.29 -7.10 -1.41
N ARG A 9 0.66 -5.96 -0.80
CA ARG A 9 -0.27 -4.89 -0.45
C ARG A 9 -0.70 -4.03 -1.65
N VAL A 10 0.13 -4.00 -2.70
CA VAL A 10 -0.16 -3.28 -3.94
C VAL A 10 -0.95 -4.14 -4.91
N PHE A 11 -0.50 -5.38 -5.13
CA PHE A 11 -1.13 -6.30 -6.09
C PHE A 11 -2.32 -7.04 -5.49
N GLY A 12 -2.46 -7.09 -4.16
CA GLY A 12 -3.64 -7.66 -3.52
C GLY A 12 -4.94 -7.01 -4.01
N THR A 13 -4.96 -5.69 -4.23
CA THR A 13 -6.13 -4.99 -4.79
C THR A 13 -6.51 -5.45 -6.20
N LEU A 14 -5.54 -5.89 -7.01
CA LEU A 14 -5.81 -6.49 -8.33
C LEU A 14 -6.36 -7.92 -8.22
N TRP A 15 -6.11 -8.61 -7.10
CA TRP A 15 -6.56 -9.98 -6.83
C TRP A 15 -7.74 -10.06 -5.85
N GLY A 16 -8.52 -8.98 -5.71
CA GLY A 16 -9.77 -8.99 -4.96
C GLY A 16 -9.65 -8.56 -3.48
N ASN A 17 -8.56 -7.90 -3.10
CA ASN A 17 -8.44 -7.36 -1.74
C ASN A 17 -9.43 -6.20 -1.52
N PHE A 18 -10.29 -6.35 -0.52
CA PHE A 18 -11.43 -5.46 -0.28
C PHE A 18 -11.02 -4.10 0.31
N LEU A 19 -9.95 -4.07 1.12
CA LEU A 19 -9.51 -2.87 1.84
C LEU A 19 -7.99 -2.86 2.04
N ILE A 20 -7.38 -1.68 1.96
CA ILE A 20 -5.97 -1.44 2.29
C ILE A 20 -5.87 -0.31 3.32
N TYR A 21 -5.03 -0.52 4.33
CA TYR A 21 -4.69 0.51 5.31
C TYR A 21 -3.42 1.26 4.90
N ALA A 22 -3.55 2.57 4.73
CA ALA A 22 -2.48 3.47 4.33
C ALA A 22 -2.37 4.62 5.33
N PRO A 23 -1.20 4.88 5.91
CA PRO A 23 -1.01 6.03 6.77
C PRO A 23 -1.02 7.33 5.96
N VAL A 24 -1.45 8.43 6.60
CA VAL A 24 -1.48 9.77 5.99
C VAL A 24 -0.06 10.22 5.60
N ASN A 25 0.92 9.92 6.45
CA ASN A 25 2.33 10.13 6.17
C ASN A 25 3.16 8.97 6.77
N GLN A 26 4.45 8.89 6.46
CA GLN A 26 5.28 7.79 6.91
C GLN A 26 5.51 7.77 8.44
N ALA A 27 5.34 8.91 9.12
CA ALA A 27 5.48 9.01 10.57
C ALA A 27 4.32 8.32 11.32
N PHE A 28 3.15 8.19 10.68
CA PHE A 28 2.00 7.47 11.22
C PHE A 28 1.96 5.99 10.80
N ALA A 29 3.06 5.46 10.25
CA ALA A 29 3.12 4.04 9.87
C ALA A 29 3.11 3.15 11.13
N THR A 30 2.09 2.30 11.24
CA THR A 30 1.94 1.31 12.31
C THR A 30 2.69 0.01 12.03
N ALA A 31 3.15 -0.18 10.79
CA ALA A 31 3.92 -1.36 10.38
C ALA A 31 5.02 -0.99 9.37
N LYS A 32 6.20 -1.61 9.56
CA LYS A 32 7.33 -1.46 8.63
C LYS A 32 6.91 -1.90 7.23
N GLY A 33 7.11 -1.01 6.25
CA GLY A 33 6.77 -1.24 4.85
C GLY A 33 5.35 -0.87 4.44
N GLN A 34 4.61 -0.12 5.24
CA GLN A 34 3.39 0.54 4.76
C GLN A 34 3.72 1.59 3.69
N LEU A 35 2.87 1.62 2.66
CA LEU A 35 2.85 2.67 1.65
C LEU A 35 1.87 3.75 2.11
N ASN A 36 2.28 5.01 2.00
CA ASN A 36 1.40 6.13 2.32
C ASN A 36 0.35 6.35 1.22
N MET A 37 -0.62 7.22 1.50
CA MET A 37 -1.75 7.46 0.60
C MET A 37 -1.31 7.98 -0.79
N ASP A 38 -0.30 8.85 -0.86
CA ASP A 38 0.16 9.42 -2.12
C ASP A 38 0.87 8.37 -2.99
N GLN A 39 1.69 7.52 -2.37
CA GLN A 39 2.34 6.39 -3.04
C GLN A 39 1.31 5.43 -3.64
N LEU A 40 0.26 5.08 -2.89
CA LEU A 40 -0.80 4.21 -3.39
C LEU A 40 -1.57 4.83 -4.55
N LYS A 41 -1.89 6.13 -4.49
CA LYS A 41 -2.56 6.84 -5.60
C LYS A 41 -1.72 6.79 -6.88
N THR A 42 -0.43 7.07 -6.79
CA THR A 42 0.48 6.99 -7.95
C THR A 42 0.48 5.57 -8.52
N ILE A 43 0.64 4.55 -7.69
CA ILE A 43 0.68 3.16 -8.14
C ILE A 43 -0.63 2.75 -8.81
N PHE A 44 -1.79 3.06 -8.22
CA PHE A 44 -3.09 2.73 -8.83
C PHE A 44 -3.41 3.53 -10.08
N SER A 45 -2.84 4.73 -10.26
CA SER A 45 -2.96 5.45 -11.52
C SER A 45 -2.18 4.79 -12.67
N ILE A 46 -1.08 4.09 -12.36
CA ILE A 46 -0.24 3.37 -13.35
C ILE A 46 -0.83 2.00 -13.69
N LEU A 47 -1.45 1.33 -12.72
CA LEU A 47 -2.05 0.00 -12.89
C LEU A 47 -3.44 0.02 -13.57
N LYS A 48 -3.94 1.20 -13.92
CA LYS A 48 -5.21 1.42 -14.61
C LYS A 48 -5.02 1.40 -16.12
#